data_AF-A0A1A0LNF8-F1
#
_entry.id   AF-A0A1A0LNF8-F1
#
_cell.length_a   1.000
_cell.length_b   1.000
_cell.length_c   1.000
_cell.angle_alpha   90.00
_cell.angle_beta   90.00
_cell.angle_gamma   90.00
#
_symmetry.space_group_name_H-M   'P 1'
#
loop_
_entity.id
_entity.type
_entity.pdbx_description
1 polymer ?
#
loop_
_entity_poly.entity_id
_entity_poly.type
_entity_poly.pdbx_seq_one_letter_code
_entity_poly.pdbx_strand_id
1 'polypeptide(L)'
;MGDNIFTSEPMLTRALAAEIRQQPEEFLALLAKRSNRVELFSARVDHVECESVAKVDILVRLTGGATIGIEAKLDHELPGIQVEKLKAAVDDLFLLVLDPIDAEDYVNQVSGVVTWTEIISSFRESRIWIADIESLPPQKVAVERVFRKLTPSLREELGPGWDVRVGRGGSGMSAITVWSPKLADHRQLRGQIQVSGRAMPASEDDLRFEFHVGVETRDSLADFPVTQDTDTAPGWVHHLQVLRDQVIGDDTGRYKIRTSPCKNGQSGVGKNKLGLVAKFLPETPWIAQGYFDWSLGPKSQPVDSAGLPDLADSAATLFRDWYSASIAGSRQSPFSSGEE
;
A
#
# COMPACT_ATOMS: atom_id res chain seq x y z
N MET A 1 33.78 -1.62 1.61
CA MET A 1 32.49 -0.96 1.86
C MET A 1 32.83 0.45 2.25
N GLY A 2 32.57 1.41 1.37
CA GLY A 2 32.71 2.83 1.73
C GLY A 2 31.57 3.20 2.67
N ASP A 3 31.85 4.02 3.67
CA ASP A 3 30.83 4.54 4.58
C ASP A 3 29.78 5.32 3.76
N ASN A 4 28.48 5.01 3.95
CA ASN A 4 27.41 5.76 3.31
C ASN A 4 27.44 7.21 3.81
N ILE A 5 27.75 8.15 2.92
CA ILE A 5 27.97 9.56 3.28
C ILE A 5 26.63 10.29 3.44
N PHE A 6 25.60 9.86 2.71
CA PHE A 6 24.28 10.49 2.71
C PHE A 6 23.25 9.64 3.45
N THR A 7 22.81 10.11 4.62
CA THR A 7 21.95 9.34 5.52
C THR A 7 20.53 9.91 5.67
N SER A 8 20.13 10.87 4.83
CA SER A 8 18.75 11.39 4.80
C SER A 8 18.37 11.98 3.44
N GLU A 9 17.06 12.11 3.17
CA GLU A 9 16.55 12.73 1.94
C GLU A 9 17.08 14.16 1.72
N PRO A 10 17.07 15.07 2.72
CA PRO A 10 17.63 16.42 2.54
C PRO A 10 19.13 16.41 2.26
N MET A 11 19.87 15.41 2.74
CA MET A 11 21.30 15.28 2.43
C MET A 11 21.50 14.87 0.97
N LEU A 12 20.71 13.91 0.47
CA LEU A 12 20.74 13.51 -0.93
C LEU A 12 20.34 14.65 -1.87
N THR A 13 19.27 15.40 -1.57
CA THR A 13 18.83 16.51 -2.43
C THR A 13 19.85 17.66 -2.46
N ARG A 14 20.48 17.98 -1.32
CA ARG A 14 21.59 18.94 -1.28
C ARG A 14 22.83 18.46 -2.03
N ALA A 15 23.16 17.18 -1.93
CA ALA A 15 24.24 16.58 -2.70
C ALA A 15 23.95 16.66 -4.21
N LEU A 16 22.72 16.33 -4.61
CA LEU A 16 22.27 16.41 -6.00
C LEU A 16 22.36 17.85 -6.53
N ALA A 17 21.94 18.84 -5.74
CA ALA A 17 22.10 20.24 -6.11
C ALA A 17 23.58 20.62 -6.31
N ALA A 18 24.51 20.04 -5.55
CA ALA A 18 25.94 20.24 -5.76
C ALA A 18 26.46 19.57 -7.04
N GLU A 19 25.93 18.40 -7.41
CA GLU A 19 26.20 17.76 -8.71
C GLU A 19 25.69 18.64 -9.86
N ILE A 20 24.46 19.16 -9.76
CA ILE A 20 23.87 20.06 -10.77
C ILE A 20 24.72 21.33 -10.93
N ARG A 21 25.25 21.91 -9.84
CA ARG A 21 26.16 23.08 -9.93
C ARG A 21 27.46 22.76 -10.67
N GLN A 22 27.98 21.54 -10.53
CA GLN A 22 29.22 21.13 -11.18
C GLN A 22 29.02 20.73 -12.64
N GLN A 23 27.91 20.06 -12.95
CA GLN A 23 27.63 19.47 -14.26
C GLN A 23 26.22 19.87 -14.76
N PRO A 24 25.93 21.18 -14.91
CA PRO A 24 24.58 21.65 -15.25
C PRO A 24 24.14 21.23 -16.65
N GLU A 25 25.07 21.10 -17.60
CA GLU A 25 24.77 20.71 -19.00
C GLU A 25 24.25 19.28 -19.10
N GLU A 26 24.85 18.34 -18.35
CA GLU A 26 24.42 16.93 -18.34
C GLU A 26 23.02 16.78 -17.71
N PHE A 27 22.79 17.51 -16.61
CA PHE A 27 21.48 17.61 -15.97
C PHE A 27 20.41 18.16 -16.93
N LEU A 28 20.68 19.30 -17.58
CA LEU A 28 19.74 19.91 -18.52
C LEU A 28 19.48 19.01 -19.74
N ALA A 29 20.50 18.30 -20.23
CA ALA A 29 20.36 17.35 -21.33
C ALA A 29 19.46 16.16 -20.96
N LEU A 30 19.51 15.67 -19.71
CA LEU A 30 18.58 14.66 -19.22
C LEU A 30 17.16 15.20 -19.17
N LEU A 31 16.95 16.38 -18.59
CA LEU A 31 15.62 16.98 -18.49
C LEU A 31 15.02 17.25 -19.88
N ALA A 32 15.82 17.77 -20.81
CA ALA A 32 15.43 18.00 -22.21
C ALA A 32 14.87 16.74 -22.87
N LYS A 33 15.52 15.59 -22.66
CA LYS A 33 15.07 14.29 -23.18
C LYS A 33 13.77 13.82 -22.52
N ARG A 34 13.60 14.08 -21.22
CA ARG A 34 12.45 13.60 -20.44
C ARG A 34 11.18 14.42 -20.67
N SER A 35 11.32 15.72 -20.89
CA SER A 35 10.21 16.64 -21.17
C SER A 35 10.00 16.92 -22.66
N ASN A 36 10.84 16.38 -23.55
CA ASN A 36 10.90 16.74 -24.97
C ASN A 36 11.11 18.24 -25.23
N ARG A 37 11.77 18.95 -24.30
CA ARG A 37 12.07 20.39 -24.42
C ARG A 37 13.49 20.61 -24.92
N VAL A 38 13.63 20.75 -26.24
CA VAL A 38 14.93 20.89 -26.92
C VAL A 38 15.68 22.17 -26.52
N GLU A 39 14.98 23.21 -26.11
CA GLU A 39 15.54 24.47 -25.63
C GLU A 39 16.45 24.29 -24.40
N LEU A 40 16.18 23.27 -23.58
CA LEU A 40 16.97 22.97 -22.39
C LEU A 40 18.40 22.51 -22.74
N PHE A 41 18.63 21.92 -23.92
CA PHE A 41 19.99 21.56 -24.37
C PHE A 41 20.92 22.76 -24.53
N SER A 42 20.37 23.94 -24.80
CA SER A 42 21.12 25.19 -25.00
C SER A 42 21.01 26.16 -23.83
N ALA A 43 20.21 25.84 -22.82
CA ALA A 43 20.01 26.68 -21.66
C ALA A 43 21.27 26.70 -20.78
N ARG A 44 21.38 27.73 -19.95
CA ARG A 44 22.48 27.92 -18.99
C ARG A 44 21.92 28.08 -17.60
N VAL A 45 22.58 27.50 -16.61
CA VAL A 45 22.18 27.60 -15.20
C VAL A 45 22.90 28.78 -14.56
N ASP A 46 22.14 29.72 -14.00
CA ASP A 46 22.67 30.86 -13.23
C ASP A 46 22.80 30.53 -11.74
N HIS A 47 21.80 29.81 -11.20
CA HIS A 47 21.71 29.54 -9.78
C HIS A 47 21.04 28.21 -9.48
N VAL A 48 21.50 27.54 -8.41
CA VAL A 48 20.87 26.33 -7.86
C VAL A 48 20.72 26.53 -6.36
N GLU A 49 19.49 26.44 -5.88
CA GLU A 49 19.09 26.61 -4.48
C GLU A 49 18.41 25.35 -3.97
N CYS A 50 18.59 25.00 -2.71
CA CYS A 50 17.85 23.92 -2.06
C CYS A 50 16.83 24.52 -1.10
N GLU A 51 15.70 23.82 -0.88
CA GLU A 51 14.70 24.20 0.14
C GLU A 51 14.17 25.63 -0.06
N SER A 52 13.90 26.00 -1.32
CA SER A 52 13.68 27.39 -1.75
C SER A 52 12.20 27.84 -1.66
N VAL A 53 11.82 28.88 -2.42
CA VAL A 53 10.45 29.42 -2.49
C VAL A 53 9.42 28.29 -2.72
N ALA A 54 8.30 28.36 -2.00
CA ALA A 54 7.25 27.34 -1.99
C ALA A 54 7.68 25.93 -1.51
N LYS A 55 8.88 25.78 -0.92
CA LYS A 55 9.45 24.51 -0.42
C LYS A 55 9.71 23.46 -1.50
N VAL A 56 10.09 23.88 -2.70
CA VAL A 56 10.66 22.96 -3.69
C VAL A 56 12.02 22.48 -3.19
N ASP A 57 12.29 21.17 -3.29
CA ASP A 57 13.55 20.57 -2.80
C ASP A 57 14.79 21.16 -3.47
N ILE A 58 14.78 21.31 -4.80
CA ILE A 58 15.84 21.97 -5.57
C ILE A 58 15.21 22.93 -6.60
N LEU A 59 15.64 24.18 -6.58
CA LEU A 59 15.29 25.18 -7.58
C LEU A 59 16.51 25.52 -8.43
N VAL A 60 16.36 25.41 -9.74
CA VAL A 60 17.38 25.79 -10.73
C VAL A 60 16.87 27.00 -11.49
N ARG A 61 17.62 28.11 -11.45
CA ARG A 61 17.34 29.31 -12.25
C ARG A 61 18.23 29.32 -13.48
N LEU A 62 17.60 29.47 -14.64
CA LEU A 62 18.27 29.57 -15.92
C LEU A 62 18.62 31.03 -16.26
N THR A 63 19.65 31.21 -17.08
CA THR A 63 19.93 32.50 -17.71
C THR A 63 18.71 32.97 -18.49
N GLY A 64 18.20 34.15 -18.16
CA GLY A 64 16.93 34.67 -18.69
C GLY A 64 15.75 34.58 -17.72
N GLY A 65 15.96 34.01 -16.53
CA GLY A 65 15.02 34.10 -15.40
C GLY A 65 14.03 32.95 -15.27
N ALA A 66 13.97 32.03 -16.25
CA ALA A 66 13.15 30.82 -16.16
C ALA A 66 13.63 29.89 -15.03
N THR A 67 12.70 29.13 -14.48
CA THR A 67 12.90 28.34 -13.26
C THR A 67 12.47 26.89 -13.45
N ILE A 68 13.34 25.96 -13.01
CA ILE A 68 13.06 24.53 -12.97
C ILE A 68 13.04 24.10 -11.50
N GLY A 69 11.92 23.55 -11.06
CA GLY A 69 11.79 22.89 -9.77
C GLY A 69 12.01 21.39 -9.90
N ILE A 70 12.84 20.83 -9.01
CA ILE A 70 12.96 19.39 -8.80
C ILE A 70 12.39 19.09 -7.42
N GLU A 71 11.34 18.29 -7.39
CA GLU A 71 10.76 17.77 -6.16
C GLU A 71 11.17 16.30 -6.03
N ALA A 72 11.99 15.99 -5.04
CA ALA A 72 12.42 14.63 -4.76
C ALA A 72 11.38 13.91 -3.91
N LYS A 73 11.17 12.63 -4.22
CA LYS A 73 10.34 11.75 -3.40
C LYS A 73 11.08 10.47 -3.14
N LEU A 74 11.45 10.28 -1.87
CA LEU A 74 11.87 8.98 -1.38
C LEU A 74 10.72 8.21 -0.70
N ASP A 75 9.74 8.86 -0.06
CA ASP A 75 8.90 8.19 0.96
C ASP A 75 7.48 8.75 1.26
N HIS A 76 6.98 9.79 0.57
CA HIS A 76 5.66 10.40 0.85
C HIS A 76 4.75 10.51 -0.40
N GLU A 77 3.45 10.21 -0.25
CA GLU A 77 2.41 10.66 -1.19
C GLU A 77 2.43 12.19 -1.28
N LEU A 78 2.40 12.73 -2.49
CA LEU A 78 2.25 14.15 -2.74
C LEU A 78 0.77 14.51 -2.64
N PRO A 79 0.28 15.23 -1.62
CA PRO A 79 -1.09 15.73 -1.66
C PRO A 79 -1.25 16.53 -2.96
N GLY A 80 -2.29 16.31 -3.76
CA GLY A 80 -2.45 17.02 -5.05
C GLY A 80 -2.40 18.56 -4.89
N ILE A 81 -2.80 19.05 -3.72
CA ILE A 81 -2.69 20.46 -3.31
C ILE A 81 -1.22 20.95 -3.24
N GLN A 82 -0.27 20.08 -2.89
CA GLN A 82 1.17 20.40 -2.89
C GLN A 82 1.71 20.49 -4.32
N VAL A 83 1.34 19.57 -5.21
CA VAL A 83 1.80 19.59 -6.61
C VAL A 83 1.34 20.85 -7.33
N GLU A 84 0.07 21.24 -7.19
CA GLU A 84 -0.46 22.46 -7.79
C GLU A 84 0.23 23.73 -7.26
N LYS A 85 0.57 23.75 -5.95
CA LYS A 85 1.35 24.87 -5.37
C LYS A 85 2.77 24.94 -5.92
N LEU A 86 3.44 23.79 -6.07
CA LEU A 86 4.80 23.74 -6.62
C LEU A 86 4.81 24.15 -8.09
N LYS A 87 3.85 23.66 -8.89
CA LYS A 87 3.66 24.06 -10.30
C LYS A 87 3.42 25.55 -10.46
N ALA A 88 2.70 26.18 -9.54
CA ALA A 88 2.48 27.63 -9.58
C ALA A 88 3.74 28.44 -9.23
N ALA A 89 4.75 27.81 -8.62
CA ALA A 89 5.96 28.48 -8.14
C ALA A 89 7.15 28.40 -9.11
N VAL A 90 7.11 27.53 -10.11
CA VAL A 90 8.20 27.31 -11.09
C VAL A 90 7.65 27.20 -12.51
N ASP A 91 8.47 27.50 -13.52
CA ASP A 91 8.06 27.38 -14.93
C ASP A 91 8.00 25.93 -15.39
N ASP A 92 8.93 25.10 -14.89
CA ASP A 92 8.95 23.65 -15.12
C ASP A 92 9.09 22.90 -13.80
N LEU A 93 8.23 21.90 -13.57
CA LEU A 93 8.33 21.03 -12.41
C LEU A 93 8.70 19.62 -12.87
N PHE A 94 9.74 19.02 -12.30
CA PHE A 94 10.08 17.62 -12.48
C PHE A 94 9.98 16.88 -11.16
N LEU A 95 9.45 15.66 -11.23
CA LEU A 95 9.48 14.73 -10.09
C LEU A 95 10.70 13.84 -10.19
N LEU A 96 11.46 13.80 -9.10
CA LEU A 96 12.58 12.87 -8.93
C LEU A 96 12.14 11.73 -8.02
N VAL A 97 11.94 10.55 -8.62
CA VAL A 97 11.42 9.35 -7.95
C VAL A 97 12.43 8.22 -7.94
N LEU A 98 12.17 7.18 -7.17
CA LEU A 98 13.01 5.98 -7.20
C LEU A 98 12.61 5.03 -8.32
N ASP A 99 11.32 4.92 -8.62
CA ASP A 99 10.76 4.16 -9.74
C ASP A 99 9.70 5.01 -10.46
N PRO A 100 9.61 4.99 -11.81
CA PRO A 100 8.60 5.77 -12.53
C PRO A 100 7.16 5.50 -12.09
N ILE A 101 6.85 4.29 -11.59
CA ILE A 101 5.51 3.96 -11.08
C ILE A 101 5.10 4.82 -9.87
N ASP A 102 6.07 5.34 -9.11
CA ASP A 102 5.80 6.18 -7.94
C ASP A 102 5.23 7.56 -8.32
N ALA A 103 5.23 7.91 -9.61
CA ALA A 103 4.69 9.16 -10.13
C ALA A 103 3.35 9.02 -10.88
N GLU A 104 2.76 7.81 -10.98
CA GLU A 104 1.65 7.49 -11.91
C GLU A 104 0.51 8.53 -11.87
N ASP A 105 0.06 8.93 -10.68
CA ASP A 105 -1.03 9.91 -10.49
C ASP A 105 -0.67 11.34 -10.93
N TYR A 106 0.62 11.64 -11.08
CA TYR A 106 1.16 12.99 -11.33
C TYR A 106 1.89 13.13 -12.67
N VAL A 107 2.11 12.05 -13.42
CA VAL A 107 2.84 12.08 -14.71
C VAL A 107 2.32 13.17 -15.64
N ASN A 108 1.00 13.32 -15.72
CA ASN A 108 0.34 14.30 -16.59
C ASN A 108 0.27 15.71 -15.99
N GLN A 109 0.75 15.90 -14.76
CA GLN A 109 0.69 17.16 -14.03
C GLN A 109 2.03 17.90 -14.01
N VAL A 110 3.12 17.25 -14.41
CA VAL A 110 4.49 17.78 -14.31
C VAL A 110 5.19 17.80 -15.67
N SER A 111 6.26 18.59 -15.81
CA SER A 111 7.05 18.69 -17.05
C SER A 111 7.78 17.39 -17.37
N GLY A 112 8.06 16.55 -16.36
CA GLY A 112 8.60 15.22 -16.55
C GLY A 112 8.84 14.47 -15.25
N VAL A 113 9.05 13.17 -15.38
CA VAL A 113 9.44 12.27 -14.28
C VAL A 113 10.83 11.72 -14.59
N VAL A 114 11.72 11.77 -13.61
CA VAL A 114 13.09 11.29 -13.70
C VAL A 114 13.37 10.39 -12.50
N THR A 115 14.14 9.31 -12.70
CA THR A 115 14.57 8.47 -11.58
C THR A 115 15.90 8.93 -10.99
N TRP A 116 16.13 8.60 -9.72
CA TRP A 116 17.44 8.74 -9.08
C TRP A 116 18.56 8.03 -9.87
N THR A 117 18.26 6.86 -10.42
CA THR A 117 19.20 6.12 -11.28
C THR A 117 19.54 6.90 -12.55
N GLU A 118 18.53 7.46 -13.21
CA GLU A 118 18.72 8.23 -14.44
C GLU A 118 19.52 9.51 -14.20
N ILE A 119 19.20 10.26 -13.14
CA ILE A 119 19.86 11.54 -12.87
C ILE A 119 21.32 11.35 -12.45
N ILE A 120 21.62 10.35 -11.61
CA ILE A 120 23.00 10.07 -11.20
C ILE A 120 23.83 9.57 -12.38
N SER A 121 23.25 8.67 -13.19
CA SER A 121 23.93 8.10 -14.36
C SER A 121 24.18 9.14 -15.46
N SER A 122 23.52 10.31 -15.40
CA SER A 122 23.76 11.42 -16.33
C SER A 122 25.06 12.17 -16.02
N PHE A 123 25.50 12.15 -14.76
CA PHE A 123 26.74 12.81 -14.36
C PHE A 123 27.95 11.92 -14.64
N ARG A 124 29.06 12.51 -15.11
CA ARG A 124 30.27 11.77 -15.50
C ARG A 124 31.01 11.16 -14.31
N GLU A 125 31.01 11.87 -13.18
CA GLU A 125 31.66 11.47 -11.92
C GLU A 125 30.77 11.83 -10.73
N SER A 126 29.57 11.24 -10.65
CA SER A 126 28.68 11.52 -9.53
C SER A 126 29.32 11.11 -8.20
N ARG A 127 29.29 12.01 -7.21
CA ARG A 127 29.65 11.67 -5.83
C ARG A 127 28.53 10.96 -5.08
N ILE A 128 27.33 10.88 -5.68
CA ILE A 128 26.18 10.16 -5.13
C ILE A 128 26.14 8.80 -5.79
N TRP A 129 26.15 7.75 -4.98
CA TRP A 129 26.13 6.38 -5.48
C TRP A 129 24.72 5.83 -5.37
N ILE A 130 24.37 4.89 -6.23
CA ILE A 130 23.09 4.17 -6.11
C ILE A 130 22.97 3.48 -4.75
N ALA A 131 24.09 3.00 -4.20
CA ALA A 131 24.14 2.46 -2.84
C ALA A 131 23.77 3.49 -1.75
N ASP A 132 24.07 4.79 -1.91
CA ASP A 132 23.63 5.81 -0.95
C ASP A 132 22.10 5.95 -0.95
N ILE A 133 21.50 5.89 -2.14
CA ILE A 133 20.05 5.94 -2.31
C ILE A 133 19.38 4.66 -1.83
N GLU A 134 19.95 3.49 -2.14
CA GLU A 134 19.46 2.19 -1.69
C GLU A 134 19.66 1.98 -0.19
N SER A 135 20.64 2.65 0.41
CA SER A 135 20.79 2.72 1.86
C SER A 135 19.73 3.57 2.54
N LEU A 136 19.03 4.40 1.73
CA LEU A 136 17.87 5.17 2.12
C LEU A 136 16.62 4.46 1.62
N PRO A 137 16.10 3.53 2.42
CA PRO A 137 14.71 3.74 2.78
C PRO A 137 14.46 3.58 4.29
N PRO A 138 13.55 4.36 4.88
CA PRO A 138 12.73 3.83 5.96
C PRO A 138 12.03 2.59 5.37
N GLN A 139 12.36 1.39 5.86
CA GLN A 139 11.95 0.04 5.36
C GLN A 139 10.50 -0.08 4.80
N LYS A 140 9.58 0.78 5.24
CA LYS A 140 8.23 0.98 4.71
C LYS A 140 8.16 1.21 3.20
N VAL A 141 9.07 1.99 2.62
CA VAL A 141 9.04 2.32 1.19
C VAL A 141 9.43 1.12 0.33
N ALA A 142 10.48 0.39 0.75
CA ALA A 142 10.89 -0.84 0.08
C ALA A 142 9.73 -1.86 0.05
N VAL A 143 9.04 -2.00 1.19
CA VAL A 143 7.83 -2.83 1.29
C VAL A 143 6.71 -2.33 0.35
N GLU A 144 6.41 -1.03 0.31
CA GLU A 144 5.39 -0.46 -0.57
C GLU A 144 5.67 -0.72 -2.04
N ARG A 145 6.94 -0.67 -2.46
CA ARG A 145 7.31 -0.98 -3.84
C ARG A 145 7.04 -2.43 -4.20
N VAL A 146 7.41 -3.35 -3.32
CA VAL A 146 7.11 -4.78 -3.55
C VAL A 146 5.59 -4.98 -3.65
N PHE A 147 4.81 -4.30 -2.80
CA PHE A 147 3.35 -4.33 -2.87
C PHE A 147 2.77 -3.73 -4.15
N ARG A 148 3.31 -2.60 -4.63
CA ARG A 148 2.88 -1.99 -5.90
C ARG A 148 3.12 -2.94 -7.08
N LYS A 149 4.24 -3.66 -7.09
CA LYS A 149 4.54 -4.66 -8.13
C LYS A 149 3.57 -5.84 -8.15
N LEU A 150 3.00 -6.22 -7.01
CA LEU A 150 2.01 -7.30 -6.89
C LEU A 150 0.56 -6.84 -7.16
N THR A 151 0.30 -5.53 -7.06
CA THR A 151 -1.06 -5.00 -7.15
C THR A 151 -1.72 -5.24 -8.52
N PRO A 152 -1.03 -5.13 -9.67
CA PRO A 152 -1.62 -5.44 -10.98
C PRO A 152 -2.13 -6.88 -11.11
N SER A 153 -1.35 -7.89 -10.71
CA SER A 153 -1.77 -9.29 -10.79
C SER A 153 -2.94 -9.59 -9.86
N LEU A 154 -2.93 -9.03 -8.64
CA LEU A 154 -4.06 -9.13 -7.72
C LEU A 154 -5.35 -8.53 -8.30
N ARG A 155 -5.26 -7.37 -8.94
CA ARG A 155 -6.41 -6.72 -9.59
C ARG A 155 -6.95 -7.55 -10.74
N GLU A 156 -6.06 -8.15 -11.54
CA GLU A 156 -6.44 -9.03 -12.64
C GLU A 156 -7.14 -10.31 -12.13
N GLU A 157 -6.59 -10.96 -11.10
CA GLU A 157 -7.16 -12.20 -10.54
C GLU A 157 -8.53 -11.99 -9.88
N LEU A 158 -8.69 -10.89 -9.14
CA LEU A 158 -9.95 -10.57 -8.46
C LEU A 158 -11.02 -10.06 -9.44
N GLY A 159 -10.59 -9.39 -10.51
CA GLY A 159 -11.46 -8.92 -11.57
C GLY A 159 -12.23 -7.63 -11.24
N PRO A 160 -13.18 -7.24 -12.10
CA PRO A 160 -13.84 -5.93 -12.03
C PRO A 160 -14.70 -5.77 -10.77
N GLY A 161 -14.70 -4.57 -10.21
CA GLY A 161 -15.50 -4.19 -9.04
C GLY A 161 -14.80 -4.42 -7.70
N TRP A 162 -13.64 -5.07 -7.69
CA TRP A 162 -12.76 -5.13 -6.53
C TRP A 162 -11.88 -3.87 -6.46
N ASP A 163 -11.65 -3.39 -5.24
CA ASP A 163 -10.74 -2.29 -4.97
C ASP A 163 -9.47 -2.83 -4.29
N VAL A 164 -8.31 -2.58 -4.90
CA VAL A 164 -7.00 -3.04 -4.41
C VAL A 164 -6.06 -1.84 -4.38
N ARG A 165 -5.61 -1.47 -3.19
CA ARG A 165 -4.77 -0.29 -2.97
C ARG A 165 -3.58 -0.60 -2.09
N VAL A 166 -2.43 -0.03 -2.43
CA VAL A 166 -1.29 0.02 -1.53
C VAL A 166 -1.43 1.28 -0.68
N GLY A 167 -1.31 1.14 0.63
CA GLY A 167 -1.38 2.28 1.53
C GLY A 167 -0.85 1.96 2.92
N ARG A 168 -0.90 2.96 3.80
CA ARG A 168 -0.52 2.81 5.21
C ARG A 168 -1.77 2.79 6.07
N GLY A 169 -1.92 1.77 6.91
CA GLY A 169 -3.02 1.69 7.88
C GLY A 169 -2.85 2.67 9.06
N GLY A 170 -3.76 2.63 10.04
CA GLY A 170 -3.76 3.55 11.19
C GLY A 170 -2.50 3.52 12.08
N SER A 171 -1.69 2.45 11.99
CA SER A 171 -0.38 2.35 12.65
C SER A 171 0.80 2.75 11.75
N GLY A 172 0.53 3.21 10.53
CA GLY A 172 1.56 3.60 9.56
C GLY A 172 2.32 2.42 8.95
N MET A 173 1.81 1.19 9.06
CA MET A 173 2.36 0.01 8.39
C MET A 173 1.82 -0.10 6.97
N SER A 174 2.72 -0.34 6.04
CA SER A 174 2.39 -0.55 4.63
C SER A 174 1.61 -1.85 4.46
N ALA A 175 0.57 -1.81 3.63
CA ALA A 175 -0.25 -2.95 3.30
C ALA A 175 -0.86 -2.80 1.90
N ILE A 176 -1.12 -3.93 1.24
CA ILE A 176 -2.11 -4.01 0.17
C ILE A 176 -3.45 -4.22 0.86
N THR A 177 -4.40 -3.31 0.69
CA THR A 177 -5.76 -3.45 1.21
C THR A 177 -6.70 -3.80 0.06
N VAL A 178 -7.58 -4.75 0.32
CA VAL A 178 -8.51 -5.32 -0.67
C VAL A 178 -9.95 -5.16 -0.15
N TRP A 179 -10.85 -4.73 -1.03
CA TRP A 179 -12.29 -4.70 -0.79
C TRP A 179 -13.04 -5.35 -1.95
N SER A 180 -13.95 -6.27 -1.63
CA SER A 180 -14.85 -6.87 -2.62
C SER A 180 -15.99 -5.92 -2.98
N PRO A 181 -16.75 -6.18 -4.06
CA PRO A 181 -18.08 -5.62 -4.21
C PRO A 181 -18.97 -5.97 -3.00
N LYS A 182 -20.08 -5.23 -2.82
CA LYS A 182 -21.02 -5.48 -1.73
C LYS A 182 -21.74 -6.82 -1.91
N LEU A 183 -21.82 -7.58 -0.83
CA LEU A 183 -22.64 -8.78 -0.67
C LEU A 183 -24.13 -8.40 -0.49
N ALA A 184 -25.00 -9.41 -0.50
CA ALA A 184 -26.45 -9.22 -0.39
C ALA A 184 -26.89 -8.49 0.89
N ASP A 185 -26.17 -8.67 2.00
CA ASP A 185 -26.41 -7.97 3.27
C ASP A 185 -25.68 -6.61 3.37
N HIS A 186 -25.21 -6.11 2.23
CA HIS A 186 -24.46 -4.86 2.06
C HIS A 186 -23.07 -4.82 2.72
N ARG A 187 -22.58 -5.94 3.28
CA ARG A 187 -21.19 -6.05 3.74
C ARG A 187 -20.24 -6.22 2.56
N GLN A 188 -18.96 -5.97 2.80
CA GLN A 188 -17.89 -6.35 1.87
C GLN A 188 -16.96 -7.39 2.53
N LEU A 189 -16.38 -8.27 1.72
CA LEU A 189 -15.14 -8.91 2.12
C LEU A 189 -14.04 -7.85 2.06
N ARG A 190 -13.26 -7.74 3.13
CA ARG A 190 -12.14 -6.80 3.22
C ARG A 190 -11.00 -7.38 4.04
N GLY A 191 -9.79 -7.00 3.65
CA GLY A 191 -8.60 -7.53 4.28
C GLY A 191 -7.34 -6.90 3.73
N GLN A 192 -6.20 -7.43 4.15
CA GLN A 192 -4.91 -6.83 3.88
C GLN A 192 -3.80 -7.87 3.77
N ILE A 193 -2.85 -7.63 2.87
CA ILE A 193 -1.53 -8.27 2.84
C ILE A 193 -0.54 -7.25 3.39
N GLN A 194 0.14 -7.58 4.49
CA GLN A 194 0.92 -6.59 5.24
C GLN A 194 2.16 -7.21 5.87
N VAL A 195 3.07 -6.35 6.35
CA VAL A 195 4.14 -6.77 7.25
C VAL A 195 3.52 -7.26 8.56
N SER A 196 3.97 -8.43 9.03
CA SER A 196 3.55 -9.03 10.29
C SER A 196 4.12 -8.25 11.48
N GLY A 197 3.34 -8.16 12.55
CA GLY A 197 3.71 -7.42 13.75
C GLY A 197 3.05 -6.04 13.85
N ARG A 198 3.54 -5.23 14.79
CA ARG A 198 2.98 -3.91 15.14
C ARG A 198 3.90 -2.74 14.80
N ALA A 199 5.14 -3.02 14.45
CA ALA A 199 6.17 -2.05 14.11
C ALA A 199 7.00 -2.59 12.95
N MET A 200 7.63 -1.69 12.21
CA MET A 200 8.54 -2.07 11.13
C MET A 200 9.79 -2.74 11.73
N PRO A 201 10.15 -3.96 11.32
CA PRO A 201 11.39 -4.60 11.74
C PRO A 201 12.61 -3.77 11.35
N ALA A 202 13.63 -3.73 12.21
CA ALA A 202 14.84 -2.94 11.99
C ALA A 202 15.80 -3.53 10.94
N SER A 203 15.58 -4.76 10.50
CA SER A 203 16.35 -5.45 9.45
C SER A 203 15.40 -6.00 8.39
N GLU A 204 15.86 -6.00 7.14
CA GLU A 204 15.13 -6.62 6.03
C GLU A 204 14.98 -8.13 6.21
N ASP A 205 15.97 -8.80 6.80
CA ASP A 205 15.94 -10.25 7.08
C ASP A 205 14.87 -10.64 8.10
N ASP A 206 14.41 -9.68 8.90
CA ASP A 206 13.34 -9.84 9.89
C ASP A 206 11.95 -9.50 9.32
N LEU A 207 11.88 -9.03 8.07
CA LEU A 207 10.60 -8.77 7.42
C LEU A 207 9.83 -10.07 7.24
N ARG A 208 8.65 -10.10 7.83
CA ARG A 208 7.68 -11.17 7.62
C ARG A 208 6.37 -10.58 7.13
N PHE A 209 5.67 -11.28 6.27
CA PHE A 209 4.42 -10.85 5.66
C PHE A 209 3.30 -11.81 6.04
N GLU A 210 2.12 -11.28 6.34
CA GLU A 210 0.91 -12.08 6.57
C GLU A 210 -0.27 -11.46 5.80
N PHE A 211 -1.25 -12.28 5.42
CA PHE A 211 -2.55 -11.78 5.02
C PHE A 211 -3.56 -11.87 6.17
N HIS A 212 -4.58 -11.02 6.10
CA HIS A 212 -5.85 -11.14 6.79
C HIS A 212 -6.94 -10.99 5.75
N VAL A 213 -7.87 -11.94 5.70
CA VAL A 213 -9.03 -11.93 4.80
C VAL A 213 -10.27 -12.07 5.65
N GLY A 214 -11.18 -11.11 5.61
CA GLY A 214 -12.35 -11.11 6.49
C GLY A 214 -13.61 -10.51 5.89
N VAL A 215 -14.72 -10.68 6.57
CA VAL A 215 -15.98 -10.01 6.28
C VAL A 215 -16.08 -8.74 7.13
N GLU A 216 -16.62 -7.67 6.54
CA GLU A 216 -16.87 -6.40 7.23
C GLU A 216 -17.70 -6.60 8.50
N THR A 217 -17.26 -5.94 9.57
CA THR A 217 -17.98 -5.79 10.84
C THR A 217 -18.01 -4.33 11.27
N ARG A 218 -18.95 -4.00 12.16
CA ARG A 218 -19.20 -2.64 12.69
C ARG A 218 -19.19 -2.66 14.21
N ASP A 219 -18.70 -1.59 14.82
CA ASP A 219 -18.81 -1.35 16.26
C ASP A 219 -20.28 -1.07 16.64
N SER A 220 -21.06 -2.14 16.77
CA SER A 220 -22.49 -2.07 17.06
C SER A 220 -22.98 -3.33 17.78
N LEU A 221 -24.08 -3.21 18.51
CA LEU A 221 -24.77 -4.36 19.12
C LEU A 221 -25.41 -5.28 18.07
N ALA A 222 -25.64 -4.82 16.84
CA ALA A 222 -26.13 -5.71 15.77
C ALA A 222 -25.07 -6.75 15.38
N ASP A 223 -23.80 -6.35 15.35
CA ASP A 223 -22.69 -7.25 15.03
C ASP A 223 -22.14 -7.95 16.28
N PHE A 224 -22.14 -7.27 17.42
CA PHE A 224 -21.58 -7.79 18.68
C PHE A 224 -22.58 -7.70 19.82
N PRO A 225 -23.74 -8.38 19.72
CA PRO A 225 -24.71 -8.40 20.79
C PRO A 225 -24.16 -9.14 22.03
N VAL A 226 -24.82 -8.95 23.17
CA VAL A 226 -24.47 -9.66 24.40
C VAL A 226 -24.78 -11.14 24.20
N THR A 227 -23.77 -12.01 24.38
CA THR A 227 -23.85 -13.44 24.05
C THR A 227 -24.99 -14.18 24.76
N GLN A 228 -25.28 -13.81 26.02
CA GLN A 228 -26.33 -14.43 26.82
C GLN A 228 -27.73 -14.15 26.27
N ASP A 229 -27.91 -12.99 25.63
CA ASP A 229 -29.22 -12.51 25.15
C ASP A 229 -29.45 -12.82 23.66
N THR A 230 -28.54 -13.60 23.04
CA THR A 230 -28.50 -13.78 21.58
C THR A 230 -28.56 -15.24 21.21
N ASP A 231 -29.66 -15.68 20.60
CA ASP A 231 -29.78 -17.06 20.08
C ASP A 231 -29.57 -17.17 18.57
N THR A 232 -29.65 -16.05 17.85
CA THR A 232 -29.38 -16.00 16.41
C THR A 232 -27.97 -15.50 16.14
N ALA A 233 -27.24 -16.22 15.29
CA ALA A 233 -25.88 -15.84 14.91
C ALA A 233 -25.85 -14.47 14.20
N PRO A 234 -24.98 -13.53 14.59
CA PRO A 234 -24.76 -12.28 13.86
C PRO A 234 -24.33 -12.53 12.42
N GLY A 235 -24.62 -11.60 11.50
CA GLY A 235 -24.37 -11.79 10.06
C GLY A 235 -22.93 -12.18 9.71
N TRP A 236 -21.92 -11.61 10.39
CA TRP A 236 -20.52 -11.97 10.16
C TRP A 236 -20.21 -13.43 10.50
N VAL A 237 -20.89 -14.03 11.47
CA VAL A 237 -20.73 -15.44 11.82
C VAL A 237 -21.17 -16.32 10.65
N HIS A 238 -22.31 -16.00 10.03
CA HIS A 238 -22.81 -16.74 8.89
C HIS A 238 -21.81 -16.74 7.73
N HIS A 239 -21.22 -15.58 7.41
CA HIS A 239 -20.18 -15.48 6.38
C HIS A 239 -18.93 -16.30 6.71
N LEU A 240 -18.53 -16.36 7.99
CA LEU A 240 -17.42 -17.22 8.41
C LEU A 240 -17.75 -18.71 8.35
N GLN A 241 -19.01 -19.10 8.57
CA GLN A 241 -19.46 -20.48 8.35
C GLN A 241 -19.38 -20.85 6.87
N VAL A 242 -19.82 -19.96 5.97
CA VAL A 242 -19.66 -20.15 4.51
C VAL A 242 -18.18 -20.31 4.12
N LEU A 243 -17.31 -19.45 4.65
CA LEU A 243 -15.87 -19.56 4.43
C LEU A 243 -15.32 -20.92 4.88
N ARG A 244 -15.68 -21.35 6.09
CA ARG A 244 -15.25 -22.63 6.67
C ARG A 244 -15.74 -23.80 5.81
N ASP A 245 -17.04 -23.86 5.53
CA ASP A 245 -17.70 -25.06 5.02
C ASP A 245 -17.55 -25.22 3.50
N GLN A 246 -17.50 -24.10 2.75
CA GLN A 246 -17.55 -24.14 1.29
C GLN A 246 -16.22 -23.79 0.60
N VAL A 247 -15.28 -23.18 1.33
CA VAL A 247 -14.04 -22.66 0.73
C VAL A 247 -12.80 -23.32 1.33
N ILE A 248 -12.66 -23.25 2.65
CA ILE A 248 -11.50 -23.84 3.34
C ILE A 248 -11.69 -25.36 3.49
N GLY A 249 -12.87 -25.79 3.92
CA GLY A 249 -13.13 -27.18 4.30
C GLY A 249 -12.11 -27.64 5.35
N ASP A 250 -11.56 -28.84 5.13
CA ASP A 250 -10.53 -29.42 6.00
C ASP A 250 -9.09 -29.00 5.64
N ASP A 251 -8.89 -28.27 4.53
CA ASP A 251 -7.56 -27.93 4.01
C ASP A 251 -7.14 -26.49 4.33
N THR A 252 -6.91 -26.26 5.63
CA THR A 252 -6.26 -25.02 6.11
C THR A 252 -4.84 -24.83 5.54
N GLY A 253 -4.19 -25.92 5.10
CA GLY A 253 -2.84 -25.93 4.54
C GLY A 253 -2.75 -25.24 3.18
N ARG A 254 -3.77 -25.42 2.32
CA ARG A 254 -3.88 -24.77 1.00
C ARG A 254 -3.64 -23.26 1.06
N TYR A 255 -4.17 -22.61 2.09
CA TYR A 255 -4.08 -21.15 2.26
C TYR A 255 -3.07 -20.73 3.33
N LYS A 256 -2.27 -21.68 3.87
CA LYS A 256 -1.33 -21.47 4.98
C LYS A 256 -2.00 -20.75 6.17
N ILE A 257 -3.24 -21.08 6.50
CA ILE A 257 -4.00 -20.38 7.54
C ILE A 257 -3.42 -20.70 8.92
N ARG A 258 -3.26 -19.66 9.74
CA ARG A 258 -2.87 -19.79 11.13
C ARG A 258 -4.09 -20.17 11.99
N THR A 259 -4.02 -21.32 12.64
CA THR A 259 -5.06 -21.87 13.52
C THR A 259 -4.95 -21.44 14.99
N SER A 260 -4.18 -20.39 15.27
CA SER A 260 -4.07 -19.81 16.61
C SER A 260 -5.42 -19.23 17.09
N PRO A 261 -5.73 -19.27 18.40
CA PRO A 261 -6.97 -18.71 18.92
C PRO A 261 -7.16 -17.23 18.56
N CYS A 262 -8.40 -16.84 18.26
CA CYS A 262 -8.74 -15.44 18.09
C CYS A 262 -8.71 -14.68 19.42
N LYS A 263 -8.67 -13.35 19.36
CA LYS A 263 -8.66 -12.46 20.53
C LYS A 263 -9.88 -11.55 20.53
N ASN A 264 -10.26 -11.14 21.74
CA ASN A 264 -11.34 -10.19 21.99
C ASN A 264 -10.93 -8.76 21.66
N GLY A 265 -11.92 -7.91 21.36
CA GLY A 265 -11.77 -6.47 21.48
C GLY A 265 -11.58 -6.07 22.95
N GLN A 266 -10.84 -4.99 23.18
CA GLN A 266 -10.52 -4.53 24.55
C GLN A 266 -11.55 -3.52 25.09
N SER A 267 -12.43 -2.98 24.23
CA SER A 267 -13.36 -1.91 24.53
C SER A 267 -14.74 -2.17 23.92
N GLY A 268 -15.74 -1.44 24.41
CA GLY A 268 -17.10 -1.41 23.85
C GLY A 268 -17.73 -2.79 23.67
N VAL A 269 -18.48 -2.93 22.58
CA VAL A 269 -19.13 -4.19 22.18
C VAL A 269 -18.11 -5.24 21.71
N GLY A 270 -16.89 -4.84 21.37
CA GLY A 270 -15.81 -5.74 20.96
C GLY A 270 -15.45 -6.78 22.02
N LYS A 271 -15.81 -6.56 23.29
CA LYS A 271 -15.68 -7.54 24.39
C LYS A 271 -16.62 -8.73 24.27
N ASN A 272 -17.68 -8.64 23.47
CA ASN A 272 -18.66 -9.73 23.29
C ASN A 272 -18.19 -10.77 22.26
N LYS A 273 -17.16 -10.45 21.46
CA LYS A 273 -16.72 -11.28 20.33
C LYS A 273 -16.39 -12.72 20.74
N LEU A 274 -15.56 -12.93 21.77
CA LEU A 274 -15.15 -14.29 22.15
C LEU A 274 -16.33 -15.15 22.62
N GLY A 275 -17.32 -14.57 23.30
CA GLY A 275 -18.53 -15.29 23.70
C GLY A 275 -19.35 -15.73 22.48
N LEU A 276 -19.50 -14.85 21.49
CA LEU A 276 -20.18 -15.16 20.23
C LEU A 276 -19.43 -16.24 19.44
N VAL A 277 -18.10 -16.17 19.37
CA VAL A 277 -17.26 -17.20 18.73
C VAL A 277 -17.42 -18.55 19.43
N ALA A 278 -17.38 -18.58 20.76
CA ALA A 278 -17.57 -19.82 21.52
C ALA A 278 -18.97 -20.41 21.31
N LYS A 279 -20.01 -19.57 21.21
CA LYS A 279 -21.40 -20.02 21.01
C LYS A 279 -21.65 -20.53 19.59
N PHE A 280 -21.16 -19.83 18.56
CA PHE A 280 -21.56 -20.09 17.17
C PHE A 280 -20.46 -20.66 16.26
N LEU A 281 -19.19 -20.66 16.70
CA LEU A 281 -18.03 -21.21 15.99
C LEU A 281 -17.12 -22.04 16.92
N PRO A 282 -17.66 -22.97 17.73
CA PRO A 282 -16.90 -23.65 18.80
C PRO A 282 -15.70 -24.46 18.30
N GLU A 283 -15.82 -25.11 17.13
CA GLU A 283 -14.78 -25.97 16.58
C GLU A 283 -13.70 -25.21 15.80
N THR A 284 -14.00 -23.98 15.37
CA THR A 284 -13.12 -23.19 14.50
C THR A 284 -12.94 -21.75 14.99
N PRO A 285 -12.58 -21.52 16.26
CA PRO A 285 -12.45 -20.17 16.80
C PRO A 285 -11.35 -19.36 16.11
N TRP A 286 -10.38 -20.04 15.48
CA TRP A 286 -9.28 -19.43 14.73
C TRP A 286 -9.73 -18.67 13.48
N ILE A 287 -10.95 -18.93 12.96
CA ILE A 287 -11.44 -18.27 11.74
C ILE A 287 -11.88 -16.82 12.00
N ALA A 288 -12.15 -16.44 13.26
CA ALA A 288 -12.63 -15.11 13.64
C ALA A 288 -11.49 -14.18 14.08
N GLN A 289 -10.37 -14.11 13.35
CA GLN A 289 -9.26 -13.19 13.63
C GLN A 289 -9.53 -11.79 13.04
N GLY A 290 -8.75 -10.78 13.46
CA GLY A 290 -8.92 -9.40 13.00
C GLY A 290 -9.61 -8.48 14.01
N TYR A 291 -9.96 -7.28 13.53
CA TYR A 291 -10.49 -6.19 14.34
C TYR A 291 -12.01 -6.14 14.27
N PHE A 292 -12.67 -6.03 15.42
CA PHE A 292 -14.13 -6.12 15.53
C PHE A 292 -14.86 -4.94 14.84
N ASP A 293 -14.21 -3.78 14.74
CA ASP A 293 -14.71 -2.57 14.07
C ASP A 293 -14.33 -2.49 12.59
N TRP A 294 -13.57 -3.48 12.08
CA TRP A 294 -13.14 -3.54 10.70
C TRP A 294 -13.54 -4.86 10.05
N SER A 295 -12.79 -5.94 10.22
CA SER A 295 -13.23 -7.22 9.65
C SER A 295 -12.78 -8.40 10.47
N LEU A 296 -13.59 -9.45 10.38
CA LEU A 296 -13.34 -10.73 11.00
C LEU A 296 -13.13 -11.81 9.94
N GLY A 297 -12.07 -12.59 10.11
CA GLY A 297 -11.69 -13.67 9.20
C GLY A 297 -10.27 -14.18 9.49
N PRO A 298 -9.82 -15.24 8.81
CA PRO A 298 -8.55 -15.89 9.11
C PRO A 298 -7.34 -15.01 8.77
N LYS A 299 -6.22 -15.34 9.41
CA LYS A 299 -4.90 -14.82 9.06
C LYS A 299 -4.00 -15.95 8.58
N SER A 300 -3.07 -15.65 7.69
CA SER A 300 -2.04 -16.61 7.29
C SER A 300 -0.97 -16.81 8.38
N GLN A 301 -0.16 -17.85 8.21
CA GLN A 301 1.16 -17.90 8.79
C GLN A 301 2.05 -16.82 8.14
N PRO A 302 2.95 -16.18 8.90
CA PRO A 302 3.89 -15.22 8.32
C PRO A 302 4.90 -15.92 7.40
N VAL A 303 5.25 -15.28 6.28
CA VAL A 303 6.28 -15.72 5.32
C VAL A 303 7.36 -14.65 5.18
N ASP A 304 8.52 -15.01 4.64
CA ASP A 304 9.56 -14.03 4.29
C ASP A 304 9.24 -13.30 2.97
N SER A 305 10.13 -12.39 2.55
CA SER A 305 10.00 -11.65 1.29
C SER A 305 9.91 -12.55 0.05
N ALA A 306 10.56 -13.72 0.06
CA ALA A 306 10.54 -14.64 -1.06
C ALA A 306 9.18 -15.35 -1.20
N GLY A 307 8.49 -15.62 -0.09
CA GLY A 307 7.16 -16.20 -0.07
C GLY A 307 6.01 -15.22 -0.28
N LEU A 308 6.28 -13.92 -0.40
CA LEU A 308 5.24 -12.88 -0.53
C LEU A 308 4.40 -13.00 -1.81
N PRO A 309 4.93 -13.31 -3.01
CA PRO A 309 4.11 -13.53 -4.20
C PRO A 309 3.08 -14.65 -4.00
N ASP A 310 3.52 -15.83 -3.54
CA ASP A 310 2.62 -16.96 -3.25
C ASP A 310 1.57 -16.62 -2.17
N LEU A 311 1.95 -15.80 -1.19
CA LEU A 311 1.03 -15.31 -0.15
C LEU A 311 -0.05 -14.42 -0.76
N ALA A 312 0.32 -13.53 -1.68
CA ALA A 312 -0.60 -12.62 -2.35
C ALA A 312 -1.60 -13.40 -3.24
N ASP A 313 -1.11 -14.36 -4.02
CA ASP A 313 -1.95 -15.23 -4.86
C ASP A 313 -2.90 -16.08 -4.00
N SER A 314 -2.40 -16.63 -2.89
CA SER A 314 -3.23 -17.37 -1.93
C SER A 314 -4.35 -16.51 -1.34
N ALA A 315 -4.06 -15.24 -1.03
CA ALA A 315 -5.04 -14.30 -0.53
C ALA A 315 -6.09 -13.94 -1.59
N ALA A 316 -5.67 -13.68 -2.84
CA ALA A 316 -6.59 -13.37 -3.95
C ALA A 316 -7.51 -14.55 -4.25
N THR A 317 -6.97 -15.76 -4.34
CA THR A 317 -7.77 -16.98 -4.50
C THR A 317 -8.75 -17.15 -3.34
N LEU A 318 -8.34 -16.94 -2.09
CA LEU A 318 -9.25 -17.03 -0.94
C LEU A 318 -10.38 -15.99 -1.01
N PHE A 319 -10.06 -14.74 -1.35
CA PHE A 319 -11.04 -13.67 -1.55
C PHE A 319 -12.05 -14.01 -2.65
N ARG A 320 -11.56 -14.44 -3.81
CA ARG A 320 -12.39 -14.79 -4.97
C ARG A 320 -13.30 -15.97 -4.63
N ASP A 321 -12.74 -17.07 -4.15
CA ASP A 321 -13.48 -18.29 -3.86
C ASP A 321 -14.54 -18.04 -2.77
N TRP A 322 -14.21 -17.26 -1.73
CA TRP A 322 -15.16 -16.87 -0.70
C TRP A 322 -16.26 -15.95 -1.21
N TYR A 323 -15.92 -14.93 -2.00
CA TYR A 323 -16.92 -14.06 -2.60
C TYR A 323 -17.90 -14.84 -3.48
N SER A 324 -17.37 -15.74 -4.32
CA SER A 324 -18.17 -16.65 -5.16
C SER A 324 -19.10 -17.54 -4.34
N ALA A 325 -18.63 -18.12 -3.23
CA ALA A 325 -19.46 -18.91 -2.33
C ALA A 325 -20.58 -18.06 -1.68
N SER A 326 -20.25 -16.85 -1.21
CA SER A 326 -21.21 -15.96 -0.56
C SER A 326 -22.32 -15.47 -1.50
N ILE A 327 -22.00 -15.21 -2.78
CA ILE A 327 -23.03 -14.85 -3.78
C ILE A 327 -23.85 -16.05 -4.25
N ALA A 328 -23.27 -17.26 -4.29
CA ALA A 328 -23.97 -18.48 -4.67
C ALA A 328 -24.96 -18.92 -3.59
N GLY A 329 -24.57 -18.87 -2.32
CA GLY A 329 -25.45 -19.14 -1.18
C GLY A 329 -26.63 -18.16 -1.11
N SER A 330 -26.42 -16.90 -1.50
CA SER A 330 -27.49 -15.89 -1.59
C SER A 330 -28.55 -16.20 -2.65
N ARG A 331 -28.23 -17.01 -3.67
CA ARG A 331 -29.16 -17.43 -4.74
C ARG A 331 -29.94 -18.69 -4.40
N GLN A 332 -29.56 -19.41 -3.35
CA GLN A 332 -30.19 -20.67 -2.94
C GLN A 332 -31.22 -20.53 -1.81
N SER A 333 -31.56 -19.32 -1.36
CA SER A 333 -32.76 -19.09 -0.52
C SER A 333 -33.98 -18.89 -1.43
N PRO A 334 -34.88 -19.87 -1.61
CA PRO A 334 -36.12 -19.66 -2.34
C PRO A 334 -37.14 -19.07 -1.37
N PHE A 335 -37.90 -18.08 -1.86
CA PHE A 335 -39.26 -17.74 -1.48
C PHE A 335 -39.88 -18.55 -0.31
N SER A 336 -40.11 -17.88 0.81
CA SER A 336 -41.33 -18.10 1.59
C SER A 336 -42.37 -17.08 1.13
N SER A 337 -42.94 -17.29 -0.06
CA SER A 337 -44.26 -16.75 -0.38
C SER A 337 -45.27 -17.58 0.40
N GLY A 338 -45.68 -17.09 1.57
CA GLY A 338 -46.89 -17.54 2.23
C GLY A 338 -48.08 -16.82 1.62
N GLU A 339 -48.85 -17.53 0.79
CA GLU A 339 -50.29 -17.29 0.68
C GLU A 339 -50.97 -18.41 1.49
N GLU A 340 -51.62 -18.01 2.58
CA GLU A 340 -53.06 -18.20 2.82
C GLU A 340 -53.55 -17.12 3.79
#